data_AF-Q923B0-F1
#
_entry.id   AF-Q923B0-F1
#
_cell.length_a   1.000
_cell.length_b   1.000
_cell.length_c   1.000
_cell.angle_alpha   90.00
_cell.angle_beta   90.00
_cell.angle_gamma   90.00
#
_symmetry.space_group_name_H-M   'P 1'
#
loop_
_entity.id
_entity.type
_entity.pdbx_description
1 polymer ?
#
loop_
_entity_poly.entity_id
_entity_poly.type
_entity_poly.pdbx_seq_one_letter_code
_entity_poly.pdbx_strand_id
1 'polypeptide(L)'
;MAHIFVYGTLKRGQPNHKVMLDHSHGLAAFRGRGCTVESFPLVIAGEHNIPWLLYLPGKGHCVTGEIYEVDEQMLRFLDDFEDCPSMYQRTALQVQVLEWEGDGDPGDSVQCFVYTTATYAPEWLFLPYHESYDSEGPHGLRYNPRENR
;
A
#
# COMPACT_ATOMS: atom_id res chain seq x y z
N MET A 1 -1.81 18.39 3.46
CA MET A 1 -2.22 17.30 2.56
C MET A 1 -0.97 16.57 2.14
N ALA A 2 -1.06 15.25 2.01
CA ALA A 2 0.07 14.39 1.68
C ALA A 2 -0.34 13.40 0.59
N HIS A 3 0.63 12.93 -0.19
CA HIS A 3 0.42 11.82 -1.10
C HIS A 3 0.71 10.51 -0.37
N ILE A 4 -0.16 9.53 -0.53
CA ILE A 4 0.03 8.16 -0.07
C ILE A 4 -0.02 7.24 -1.28
N PHE A 5 0.83 6.22 -1.27
CA PHE A 5 0.81 5.17 -2.26
C PHE A 5 0.33 3.87 -1.61
N VAL A 6 -0.80 3.36 -2.11
CA VAL A 6 -1.40 2.12 -1.65
C VAL A 6 -1.15 1.01 -2.66
N TYR A 7 -0.63 -0.13 -2.18
CA TYR A 7 -0.31 -1.30 -3.00
C TYR A 7 -1.17 -2.52 -2.65
N GLY A 8 -1.79 -2.53 -1.47
CA GLY A 8 -2.45 -3.69 -0.87
C GLY A 8 -3.99 -3.57 -0.83
N THR A 9 -4.56 -3.89 0.32
CA THR A 9 -6.02 -4.02 0.52
C THR A 9 -6.82 -2.73 0.38
N LEU A 10 -6.15 -1.56 0.36
CA LEU A 10 -6.77 -0.24 0.23
C LEU A 10 -6.99 0.21 -1.23
N LYS A 11 -6.40 -0.47 -2.23
CA LYS A 11 -6.58 -0.14 -3.66
C LYS A 11 -8.05 -0.30 -4.10
N ARG A 12 -8.45 0.36 -5.18
CA ARG A 12 -9.79 0.16 -5.77
C ARG A 12 -10.04 -1.33 -6.05
N GLY A 13 -11.25 -1.78 -5.71
CA GLY A 13 -11.65 -3.18 -5.86
C GLY A 13 -11.10 -4.14 -4.79
N GLN A 14 -10.24 -3.68 -3.88
CA GLN A 14 -9.70 -4.49 -2.79
C GLN A 14 -10.55 -4.39 -1.50
N PRO A 15 -10.44 -5.37 -0.58
CA PRO A 15 -11.39 -5.54 0.52
C PRO A 15 -11.57 -4.33 1.45
N ASN A 16 -10.50 -3.55 1.66
CA ASN A 16 -10.50 -2.40 2.56
C ASN A 16 -10.64 -1.08 1.83
N HIS A 17 -10.91 -1.03 0.52
CA HIS A 17 -11.07 0.24 -0.19
C HIS A 17 -12.15 1.16 0.43
N LYS A 18 -13.18 0.58 1.06
CA LYS A 18 -14.25 1.32 1.74
C LYS A 18 -13.76 2.31 2.81
N VAL A 19 -12.65 2.04 3.50
CA VAL A 19 -12.13 2.98 4.51
C VAL A 19 -11.58 4.26 3.87
N MET A 20 -11.08 4.19 2.63
CA MET A 20 -10.62 5.35 1.87
C MET A 20 -11.79 6.25 1.42
N LEU A 21 -13.01 5.72 1.35
CA LEU A 21 -14.20 6.44 0.89
C LEU A 21 -15.02 7.03 2.04
N ASP A 22 -14.76 6.61 3.27
CA ASP A 22 -15.49 7.05 4.45
C ASP A 22 -14.99 8.42 4.92
N HIS A 23 -15.83 9.43 4.71
CA HIS A 23 -15.51 10.82 5.03
C HIS A 23 -15.42 11.10 6.53
N SER A 24 -15.88 10.18 7.39
CA SER A 24 -15.66 10.29 8.84
C SER A 24 -14.20 10.09 9.23
N HIS A 25 -13.42 9.40 8.38
CA HIS A 25 -11.98 9.23 8.55
C HIS A 25 -11.17 10.40 7.98
N GLY A 26 -11.78 11.31 7.23
CA GLY A 26 -11.11 12.41 6.53
C GLY A 26 -11.29 12.29 5.01
N LEU A 27 -10.53 13.07 4.25
CA LEU A 27 -10.59 13.09 2.79
C LEU A 27 -9.45 12.28 2.16
N ALA A 28 -9.80 11.41 1.20
CA ALA A 28 -8.85 10.78 0.28
C ALA A 28 -9.32 10.94 -1.17
N ALA A 29 -8.53 11.64 -1.97
CA ALA A 29 -8.77 11.85 -3.39
C ALA A 29 -7.80 11.00 -4.21
N PHE A 30 -8.32 10.14 -5.09
CA PHE A 30 -7.48 9.42 -6.04
C PHE A 30 -6.79 10.43 -6.98
N ARG A 31 -5.47 10.27 -7.14
CA ARG A 31 -4.65 11.09 -8.03
C ARG A 31 -4.10 10.32 -9.21
N GLY A 32 -4.05 8.99 -9.18
CA GLY A 32 -3.53 8.24 -10.31
C GLY A 32 -2.97 6.88 -9.96
N ARG A 33 -2.37 6.24 -10.97
CA ARG A 33 -1.67 4.97 -10.83
C ARG A 33 -0.17 5.21 -10.83
N GLY A 34 0.54 4.42 -10.04
CA GLY A 34 1.98 4.54 -9.92
C GLY A 34 2.67 3.19 -9.73
N CYS A 35 4.00 3.23 -9.82
CA CYS A 35 4.88 2.11 -9.57
C CYS A 35 6.07 2.56 -8.70
N THR A 36 6.52 1.76 -7.74
CA THR A 36 7.70 2.12 -6.96
C THR A 36 8.93 2.21 -7.88
N VAL A 37 9.74 3.26 -7.72
CA VAL A 37 10.98 3.43 -8.52
C VAL A 37 11.99 2.33 -8.16
N GLU A 38 12.16 2.09 -6.86
CA GLU A 38 12.94 0.98 -6.31
C GLU A 38 12.11 -0.31 -6.30
N SER A 39 12.78 -1.46 -6.40
CA SER A 39 12.14 -2.76 -6.22
C SER A 39 12.01 -3.10 -4.73
N PHE A 40 10.88 -3.71 -4.37
CA PHE A 40 10.60 -4.18 -3.01
C PHE A 40 9.99 -5.59 -3.02
N PRO A 41 10.24 -6.41 -1.98
CA PRO A 41 9.52 -7.66 -1.80
C PRO A 41 8.13 -7.35 -1.26
N LEU A 42 7.12 -7.49 -2.12
CA LEU A 42 5.72 -7.56 -1.69
C LEU A 42 5.31 -9.01 -1.57
N VAL A 43 4.99 -9.45 -0.35
CA VAL A 43 4.65 -10.84 -0.03
C VAL A 43 3.27 -10.92 0.60
N ILE A 44 2.60 -12.05 0.43
CA ILE A 44 1.35 -12.36 1.15
C ILE A 44 1.70 -13.31 2.30
N ALA A 45 1.47 -12.88 3.54
CA ALA A 45 1.91 -13.63 4.71
C ALA A 45 0.95 -13.58 5.91
N GLY A 46 1.12 -14.55 6.80
CA GLY A 46 0.31 -14.73 8.01
C GLY A 46 -1.04 -15.42 7.76
N GLU A 47 -1.74 -15.76 8.84
CA GLU A 47 -3.03 -16.49 8.80
C GLU A 47 -4.15 -15.72 8.06
N HIS A 48 -3.98 -14.40 7.92
CA HIS A 48 -4.96 -13.50 7.32
C HIS A 48 -4.66 -13.15 5.85
N ASN A 49 -3.59 -13.73 5.28
CA ASN A 49 -3.13 -13.45 3.91
C ASN A 49 -2.98 -11.94 3.65
N ILE A 50 -2.31 -11.25 4.58
CA ILE A 50 -2.10 -9.79 4.49
C ILE A 50 -0.95 -9.52 3.51
N PRO A 51 -1.08 -8.52 2.62
CA PRO A 51 0.03 -8.06 1.79
C PRO A 51 1.03 -7.22 2.60
N TRP A 52 2.29 -7.64 2.63
CA TRP A 52 3.38 -6.97 3.32
C TRP A 52 4.41 -6.45 2.31
N LEU A 53 4.62 -5.14 2.27
CA LEU A 53 5.77 -4.56 1.59
C LEU A 53 6.95 -4.51 2.55
N LEU A 54 7.89 -5.45 2.36
CA LEU A 54 9.08 -5.55 3.20
C LEU A 54 10.04 -4.42 2.85
N TYR A 55 10.54 -3.70 3.85
CA TYR A 55 11.48 -2.60 3.64
C TYR A 55 12.89 -3.12 3.32
N LEU A 56 13.04 -3.61 2.09
CA LEU A 56 14.30 -4.09 1.49
C LEU A 56 14.42 -3.51 0.08
N PRO A 57 14.76 -2.21 -0.06
CA PRO A 57 14.90 -1.57 -1.36
C PRO A 57 15.96 -2.30 -2.21
N GLY A 58 15.69 -2.40 -3.51
CA GLY A 58 16.54 -3.09 -4.48
C GLY A 58 16.32 -4.61 -4.56
N LYS A 59 15.34 -5.16 -3.84
CA LYS A 59 15.00 -6.59 -3.85
C LYS A 59 13.54 -6.79 -4.24
N GLY A 60 13.22 -7.86 -4.98
CA GLY A 60 11.84 -8.14 -5.38
C GLY A 60 11.50 -7.45 -6.70
N HIS A 61 10.34 -6.79 -6.77
CA HIS A 61 9.85 -6.16 -7.99
C HIS A 61 9.49 -4.70 -7.76
N CYS A 62 9.39 -3.91 -8.84
CA CYS A 62 8.72 -2.63 -8.78
C CYS A 62 7.22 -2.86 -8.55
N VAL A 63 6.70 -2.33 -7.45
CA VAL A 63 5.34 -2.61 -6.98
C VAL A 63 4.38 -1.59 -7.55
N THR A 64 3.31 -2.07 -8.19
CA THR A 64 2.24 -1.27 -8.76
C THR A 64 1.16 -0.97 -7.73
N GLY A 65 0.62 0.24 -7.79
CA GLY A 65 -0.39 0.71 -6.85
C GLY A 65 -1.06 1.99 -7.29
N GLU A 66 -1.71 2.63 -6.34
CA GLU A 66 -2.52 3.82 -6.55
C GLU A 66 -2.02 4.96 -5.66
N ILE A 67 -2.05 6.18 -6.19
CA ILE A 67 -1.65 7.39 -5.49
C ILE A 67 -2.93 8.11 -5.05
N TYR A 68 -3.00 8.44 -3.77
CA TYR A 68 -4.08 9.24 -3.18
C TYR A 68 -3.51 10.49 -2.54
N GLU A 69 -4.19 11.61 -2.70
CA GLU A 69 -3.99 12.80 -1.89
C GLU A 69 -4.93 12.74 -0.68
N VAL A 70 -4.36 12.81 0.52
CA VAL A 70 -5.11 12.71 1.77
C VAL A 70 -4.91 13.93 2.66
N ASP A 71 -5.92 14.25 3.46
CA ASP A 71 -5.76 15.22 4.55
C ASP A 71 -5.06 14.60 5.76
N GLU A 72 -4.74 15.44 6.75
CA GLU A 72 -4.08 15.00 7.98
C GLU A 72 -4.97 14.08 8.83
N GLN A 73 -6.30 14.18 8.70
CA GLN A 73 -7.23 13.35 9.47
C GLN A 73 -7.20 11.91 8.94
N MET A 74 -7.32 11.74 7.63
CA MET A 74 -7.22 10.46 6.94
C MET A 74 -5.85 9.84 7.14
N LEU A 75 -4.78 10.65 7.09
CA LEU A 75 -3.43 10.14 7.32
C LEU A 75 -3.24 9.57 8.73
N ARG A 76 -3.81 10.21 9.76
CA ARG A 76 -3.78 9.69 11.14
C ARG A 76 -4.63 8.43 11.28
N PHE A 77 -5.81 8.42 10.68
CA PHE A 77 -6.67 7.23 10.68
C PHE A 77 -5.96 6.03 10.04
N LEU A 78 -5.27 6.25 8.91
CA LEU A 78 -4.53 5.18 8.24
C LEU A 78 -3.32 4.71 9.05
N ASP A 79 -2.63 5.60 9.76
CA ASP A 79 -1.56 5.21 10.68
C ASP A 79 -2.10 4.28 11.79
N ASP A 80 -3.27 4.59 12.35
CA ASP A 80 -3.92 3.74 13.36
C ASP A 80 -4.43 2.41 12.74
N PHE A 81 -5.01 2.48 11.54
CA PHE A 81 -5.56 1.32 10.81
C PHE A 81 -4.47 0.30 10.44
N GLU A 82 -3.30 0.78 10.03
CA GLU A 82 -2.14 -0.05 9.67
C GLU A 82 -1.26 -0.37 10.91
N ASP A 83 -1.75 -0.07 12.12
CA ASP A 83 -1.09 -0.37 13.40
C ASP A 83 0.38 0.13 13.41
N CYS A 84 0.57 1.39 13.00
CA CYS A 84 1.87 2.05 13.02
C CYS A 84 2.24 2.55 14.43
N PRO A 85 3.51 2.46 14.85
CA PRO A 85 4.66 1.93 14.12
C PRO A 85 4.92 0.42 14.37
N SER A 86 3.96 -0.30 14.96
CA SER A 86 4.18 -1.64 15.50
C SER A 86 4.23 -2.73 14.41
N MET A 87 3.24 -2.73 13.51
CA MET A 87 3.12 -3.66 12.38
C MET A 87 3.76 -3.11 11.13
N TYR A 88 3.31 -1.93 10.71
CA TYR A 88 3.88 -1.16 9.62
C TYR A 88 4.55 0.09 10.15
N GLN A 89 5.34 0.71 9.29
CA GLN A 89 5.95 2.01 9.48
C GLN A 89 5.66 2.84 8.23
N ARG A 90 5.18 4.07 8.45
CA ARG A 90 5.01 5.04 7.37
C ARG A 90 6.37 5.55 6.90
N THR A 91 6.78 5.15 5.71
CA THR A 91 8.03 5.56 5.06
C THR A 91 7.74 6.43 3.83
N ALA A 92 8.70 7.25 3.42
CA ALA A 92 8.57 8.08 2.22
C ALA A 92 9.36 7.45 1.07
N LEU A 93 8.69 7.18 -0.05
CA LEU A 93 9.27 6.56 -1.24
C LEU A 93 8.98 7.40 -2.49
N GLN A 94 9.85 7.30 -3.48
CA GLN A 94 9.59 7.83 -4.83
C GLN A 94 8.75 6.83 -5.61
N VAL A 95 7.65 7.32 -6.18
CA VAL A 95 6.72 6.53 -6.99
C VAL A 95 6.71 7.14 -8.39
N GLN A 96 7.07 6.33 -9.39
CA GLN A 96 6.91 6.68 -10.79
C GLN A 96 5.42 6.80 -11.10
N VAL A 97 5.02 7.90 -11.73
CA VAL A 97 3.63 8.12 -12.13
C VAL A 97 3.39 7.42 -13.46
N LEU A 98 2.40 6.52 -13.49
CA LEU A 98 1.97 5.84 -14.72
C LEU A 98 0.77 6.55 -15.36
N GLU A 99 -0.14 7.04 -14.51
CA GLU A 99 -1.31 7.81 -14.90
C GLU A 99 -1.62 8.83 -13.82
N TRP A 100 -2.12 10.00 -14.21
CA TRP A 100 -2.47 11.08 -13.28
C TRP A 100 -3.84 11.67 -13.60
N GLU A 101 -4.61 11.92 -12.54
CA GLU A 101 -5.92 12.58 -12.54
C GLU A 101 -5.85 13.86 -11.70
N GLY A 102 -6.23 14.97 -12.33
CA GLY A 102 -6.34 16.28 -11.70
C GLY A 102 -5.52 17.34 -12.42
N ASP A 103 -5.61 18.56 -11.90
CA ASP A 103 -4.87 19.70 -12.43
C ASP A 103 -3.41 19.65 -11.96
N GLY A 104 -2.48 19.78 -12.90
CA GLY A 104 -1.04 19.81 -12.65
C GLY A 104 -0.29 18.68 -13.36
N ASP A 105 1.02 18.88 -13.50
CA ASP A 105 1.95 17.85 -13.95
C ASP A 105 2.71 17.33 -12.71
N PRO A 106 2.50 16.07 -12.29
CA PRO A 106 3.23 15.50 -11.17
C PRO A 106 4.71 15.24 -11.49
N GLY A 107 5.12 15.38 -12.77
CA GLY A 107 6.40 14.94 -13.27
C GLY A 107 6.48 13.41 -13.40
N ASP A 108 7.67 12.90 -13.68
CA ASP A 108 7.90 11.46 -13.85
C ASP A 108 7.72 10.67 -12.54
N SER A 109 7.98 11.29 -11.39
CA SER A 109 7.80 10.67 -10.07
C SER A 109 7.34 11.66 -9.01
N VAL A 110 6.59 11.14 -8.04
CA VAL A 110 6.09 11.88 -6.88
C VAL A 110 6.50 11.18 -5.59
N GLN A 111 6.87 11.96 -4.58
CA GLN A 111 7.14 11.43 -3.25
C GLN A 111 5.83 11.09 -2.54
N CYS A 112 5.67 9.83 -2.17
CA CYS A 112 4.48 9.33 -1.45
C CYS A 112 4.88 8.71 -0.11
N PHE A 113 3.98 8.80 0.87
CA PHE A 113 4.01 7.94 2.05
C PHE A 113 3.52 6.54 1.69
N VAL A 114 4.20 5.53 2.24
CA VAL A 114 3.91 4.11 2.00
C VAL A 114 4.00 3.37 3.33
N TYR A 115 3.07 2.46 3.58
CA TYR A 115 3.12 1.57 4.74
C TYR A 115 4.02 0.36 4.42
N THR A 116 5.23 0.38 4.96
CA THR A 116 6.24 -0.69 4.79
C THR A 116 6.51 -1.35 6.13
N THR A 117 7.01 -2.58 6.14
CA THR A 117 7.44 -3.22 7.40
C THR A 117 8.93 -3.56 7.37
N ALA A 118 9.65 -3.16 8.42
CA ALA A 118 11.03 -3.56 8.67
C ALA A 118 11.14 -4.76 9.64
N THR A 119 10.03 -5.17 10.27
CA THR A 119 10.01 -6.24 11.26
C THR A 119 9.12 -7.38 10.79
N TYR A 120 9.74 -8.45 10.30
CA TYR A 120 9.05 -9.61 9.73
C TYR A 120 9.84 -10.89 10.01
N ALA A 121 9.17 -12.03 9.90
CA ALA A 121 9.80 -13.32 10.08
C ALA A 121 10.75 -13.63 8.89
N PRO A 122 11.98 -14.12 9.11
CA PRO A 122 12.96 -14.34 8.03
C PRO A 122 12.45 -15.22 6.88
N GLU A 123 11.56 -16.16 7.19
CA GLU A 123 10.93 -17.04 6.21
C GLU A 123 10.08 -16.30 5.16
N TRP A 124 9.60 -15.09 5.47
CA TRP A 124 8.83 -14.28 4.52
C TRP A 124 9.66 -13.87 3.30
N LEU A 125 10.99 -13.85 3.44
CA LEU A 125 11.89 -13.57 2.31
C LEU A 125 11.88 -14.67 1.24
N PHE A 126 11.34 -15.85 1.55
CA PHE A 126 11.24 -16.97 0.59
C PHE A 126 9.82 -17.14 0.03
N LEU A 127 8.87 -16.29 0.45
CA LEU A 127 7.53 -16.28 -0.12
C LEU A 127 7.55 -15.70 -1.55
N PRO A 128 6.55 -16.03 -2.39
CA PRO A 128 6.41 -15.43 -3.70
C PRO A 128 6.35 -13.89 -3.62
N TYR A 129 7.10 -13.23 -4.49
CA TYR A 129 7.07 -11.77 -4.61
C TYR A 129 6.03 -11.37 -5.65
N HIS A 130 5.27 -10.31 -5.35
CA HIS A 130 4.17 -9.84 -6.18
C HIS A 130 4.46 -8.45 -6.75
N GLU A 131 4.17 -8.24 -8.03
CA GLU A 131 4.22 -6.91 -8.67
C GLU A 131 2.95 -6.10 -8.43
N SER A 132 1.81 -6.78 -8.33
CA SER A 132 0.52 -6.20 -7.99
C SER A 132 -0.24 -7.16 -7.10
N TYR A 133 -0.62 -6.70 -5.92
CA TYR A 133 -1.47 -7.48 -5.04
C TYR A 133 -2.92 -7.48 -5.53
N ASP A 134 -3.56 -8.64 -5.46
CA ASP A 134 -5.00 -8.80 -5.60
C ASP A 134 -5.48 -9.90 -4.66
N SER A 135 -6.40 -9.61 -3.74
CA SER A 135 -6.98 -10.62 -2.85
C SER A 135 -7.61 -11.79 -3.63
N GLU A 136 -8.21 -11.53 -4.79
CA GLU A 136 -8.81 -12.57 -5.66
C GLU A 136 -7.82 -13.08 -6.72
N GLY A 137 -6.54 -12.80 -6.54
CA GLY A 137 -5.49 -13.14 -7.48
C GLY A 137 -5.27 -14.65 -7.67
N PRO A 138 -4.48 -15.04 -8.68
CA PRO A 138 -4.26 -16.44 -9.05
C PRO A 138 -3.54 -17.27 -7.98
N HIS A 139 -2.99 -16.65 -6.94
CA HIS A 139 -2.39 -17.35 -5.79
C HIS A 139 -3.41 -18.06 -4.91
N GLY A 140 -4.71 -17.73 -4.99
CA GLY A 140 -5.77 -18.36 -4.20
C GLY A 140 -5.77 -17.99 -2.70
N LEU A 141 -4.78 -17.23 -2.24
CA LEU A 141 -4.67 -16.69 -0.88
C LEU A 141 -5.57 -15.46 -0.66
N ARG A 142 -6.89 -15.65 -0.57
CA ARG A 142 -7.84 -14.55 -0.28
C ARG A 142 -7.58 -13.92 1.08
N TYR A 143 -7.64 -12.59 1.14
CA TYR A 143 -7.58 -11.84 2.39
C TYR A 143 -8.72 -12.26 3.32
N ASN A 144 -8.40 -12.48 4.59
CA ASN A 144 -9.38 -12.77 5.63
C ASN A 144 -9.19 -11.81 6.81
N PRO A 145 -10.13 -10.86 7.05
CA PRO A 145 -9.99 -9.89 8.12
C PRO A 145 -9.87 -10.56 9.49
N ARG A 146 -9.09 -9.93 10.37
CA ARG A 146 -8.77 -10.43 11.72
C ARG A 146 -9.99 -10.66 12.61
N GLU A 147 -11.06 -9.92 12.36
CA GLU A 147 -12.29 -9.96 13.16
C GLU A 147 -13.19 -11.18 12.87
N ASN A 148 -12.88 -12.01 11.87
CA ASN A 148 -13.63 -13.24 11.59
C ASN A 148 -13.33 -14.40 12.57
N ARG A 149 -12.99 -14.10 13.83
CA ARG A 149 -12.70 -15.11 14.86
C ARG A 149 -13.84 -15.27 15.85
#